data_AF-A0A392P9S7-F1
#
_entry.id   AF-A0A392P9S7-F1
#
_cell.length_a   1.000
_cell.length_b   1.000
_cell.length_c   1.000
_cell.angle_alpha   90.00
_cell.angle_beta   90.00
_cell.angle_gamma   90.00
#
_symmetry.space_group_name_H-M   'P 1'
#
loop_
_entity.id
_entity.type
_entity.pdbx_description
1 polymer ?
#
loop_
_entity_poly.entity_id
_entity_poly.type
_entity_poly.pdbx_seq_one_letter_code
_entity_poly.pdbx_strand_id
1 'polypeptide(L)'
;MDTPEEGNGATNDDYIEKITIPSALISKSLGDNIKSALKSGAMVNVNLDWREALPHPDERVEYELWTSSNDECGPKCESEINFLKGFKGAAQLLEQKGFTRFTPHYITWYCPEAFILSQQCKSQCINNGRYCAPDPEQDFSVGYDGKDVVIQNLRQACFFKVANESGKPWKWWDYVTDFAIRCPMRAKKYTEECSDQVAKSL
;
A
#
# COMPACT_ATOMS: atom_id res chain seq x y z
N MET A 1 1.84 -22.18 5.91
CA MET A 1 2.44 -21.37 4.83
C MET A 1 3.81 -21.01 5.33
N ASP A 2 4.84 -21.55 4.70
CA ASP A 2 6.22 -21.23 5.04
C ASP A 2 6.45 -19.75 4.75
N THR A 3 6.61 -18.96 5.81
CA THR A 3 7.18 -17.62 5.75
C THR A 3 8.54 -17.72 5.06
N PRO A 4 8.84 -16.88 4.05
CA PRO A 4 10.21 -16.68 3.64
C PRO A 4 11.01 -16.37 4.90
N GLU A 5 12.17 -17.00 5.09
CA GLU A 5 13.08 -16.65 6.19
C GLU A 5 13.15 -15.12 6.27
N GLU A 6 12.82 -14.57 7.44
CA GLU A 6 12.99 -13.15 7.72
C GLU A 6 14.45 -12.82 7.44
N GLY A 7 14.72 -12.27 6.25
CA GLY A 7 16.00 -11.63 5.99
C GLY A 7 16.16 -10.60 7.09
N ASN A 8 17.23 -10.74 7.89
CA ASN A 8 17.55 -9.89 9.04
C ASN A 8 17.25 -8.42 8.72
N GLY A 9 16.06 -7.97 9.11
CA GLY A 9 15.55 -6.67 8.73
C GLY A 9 16.43 -5.55 9.26
N ALA A 10 16.56 -4.51 8.45
CA ALA A 10 16.96 -3.15 8.85
C ALA A 10 18.45 -2.76 8.87
N THR A 11 19.39 -3.50 8.26
CA THR A 11 20.78 -2.99 8.13
C THR A 11 21.45 -3.10 6.75
N ASN A 12 20.82 -3.70 5.74
CA ASN A 12 21.45 -3.91 4.42
C ASN A 12 20.50 -3.73 3.22
N ASP A 13 19.43 -2.92 3.34
CA ASP A 13 18.60 -2.53 2.18
C ASP A 13 19.34 -1.64 1.17
N ASP A 14 20.55 -1.20 1.54
CA ASP A 14 21.52 -0.47 0.72
C ASP A 14 21.77 -1.12 -0.65
N TYR A 15 21.57 -2.43 -0.81
CA TYR A 15 21.79 -3.12 -2.09
C TYR A 15 20.62 -2.99 -3.05
N ILE A 16 19.38 -2.91 -2.57
CA ILE A 16 18.19 -2.85 -3.43
C ILE A 16 18.20 -1.55 -4.23
N GLU A 17 18.52 -0.44 -3.55
CA GLU A 17 18.64 0.89 -4.17
C GLU A 17 19.83 1.00 -5.15
N LYS A 18 20.79 0.06 -5.09
CA LYS A 18 21.98 0.01 -5.95
C LYS A 18 21.80 -0.84 -7.22
N ILE A 19 20.68 -1.54 -7.40
CA ILE A 19 20.41 -2.32 -8.62
C ILE A 19 20.01 -1.36 -9.74
N THR A 20 20.94 -1.10 -10.67
CA THR A 20 20.70 -0.23 -11.83
C THR A 20 20.51 -0.99 -13.14
N ILE A 21 20.75 -2.31 -13.14
CA ILE A 21 20.55 -3.16 -14.30
C ILE A 21 19.11 -3.71 -14.34
N PRO A 22 18.47 -3.73 -15.50
CA PRO A 22 17.17 -4.39 -15.63
C PRO A 22 17.28 -5.87 -15.27
N SER A 23 16.47 -6.31 -14.31
CA SER A 23 16.48 -7.67 -13.76
C SER A 23 15.13 -8.32 -14.01
N ALA A 24 15.12 -9.49 -14.67
CA ALA A 24 13.90 -10.20 -15.02
C ALA A 24 13.99 -11.68 -14.66
N LEU A 25 12.90 -12.23 -14.14
CA LEU A 25 12.74 -13.67 -13.97
C LEU A 25 12.17 -14.27 -15.26
N ILE A 26 12.70 -15.42 -15.66
CA ILE A 26 12.23 -16.17 -16.83
C ILE A 26 11.73 -17.55 -16.44
N SER A 27 10.89 -18.15 -17.27
CA SER A 27 10.45 -19.52 -17.06
C SER A 27 11.61 -20.51 -17.22
N LYS A 28 11.51 -21.66 -16.52
CA LYS A 28 12.49 -22.74 -16.65
C LYS A 28 12.65 -23.21 -18.10
N SER A 29 11.53 -23.34 -18.83
CA SER A 29 11.54 -23.77 -20.23
C SER A 29 12.31 -22.81 -21.14
N LEU A 30 12.12 -21.50 -20.98
CA LEU A 30 12.88 -20.50 -21.73
C LEU A 30 14.38 -20.59 -21.40
N GLY A 31 14.72 -20.71 -20.11
CA GLY A 31 16.10 -20.87 -19.67
C GLY A 31 16.79 -22.12 -20.25
N ASP A 32 16.08 -23.25 -20.32
CA ASP A 32 16.61 -24.50 -20.88
C ASP A 32 16.81 -24.41 -22.40
N ASN A 33 15.93 -23.71 -23.11
CA ASN A 33 16.07 -23.45 -24.56
C ASN A 33 17.28 -22.58 -24.87
N ILE A 34 17.48 -21.49 -24.11
CA ILE A 34 18.66 -20.61 -24.25
C ILE A 34 19.94 -21.40 -24.02
N LYS A 35 20.01 -22.19 -22.94
CA LYS A 35 21.17 -23.04 -22.63
C LYS A 35 21.46 -24.03 -23.76
N SER A 36 20.43 -24.63 -24.35
CA SER A 36 20.59 -25.60 -25.43
C SER A 36 21.11 -24.95 -26.72
N ALA A 37 20.59 -23.79 -27.09
CA ALA A 37 21.07 -23.01 -28.24
C ALA A 37 22.54 -22.60 -28.08
N LEU A 38 22.93 -22.11 -26.90
CA LEU A 38 24.32 -21.76 -26.60
C LEU A 38 25.26 -22.97 -26.68
N LYS A 39 24.84 -24.14 -26.18
CA LYS A 39 25.62 -25.39 -26.29
C LYS A 39 25.84 -25.84 -27.73
N SER A 40 24.92 -25.54 -28.64
CA SER A 40 25.07 -25.84 -30.07
C SER A 40 25.98 -24.87 -30.83
N GLY A 41 26.55 -23.86 -30.13
CA GLY A 41 27.42 -22.85 -30.73
C GLY A 41 26.66 -21.71 -31.42
N ALA A 42 25.33 -21.66 -31.29
CA ALA A 42 24.53 -20.56 -31.82
C ALA A 42 24.64 -19.32 -30.93
N MET A 43 24.65 -18.13 -31.54
CA MET A 43 24.45 -16.88 -30.80
C MET A 43 22.98 -16.71 -30.46
N VAL A 44 22.70 -16.34 -29.21
CA VAL A 44 21.35 -16.02 -28.73
C VAL A 44 21.28 -14.53 -28.43
N ASN A 45 20.42 -13.81 -29.14
CA ASN A 45 20.14 -12.41 -28.87
C ASN A 45 18.86 -12.30 -28.04
N VAL A 46 18.92 -11.57 -26.92
CA VAL A 46 17.79 -11.36 -26.02
C VAL A 46 17.50 -9.87 -25.98
N ASN A 47 16.31 -9.48 -26.43
CA ASN A 47 15.81 -8.12 -26.27
C ASN A 47 14.84 -8.09 -25.09
N LEU A 48 15.07 -7.19 -24.14
CA LEU A 48 14.09 -6.90 -23.10
C LEU A 48 13.40 -5.59 -23.44
N ASP A 49 12.13 -5.67 -23.81
CA ASP A 49 11.31 -4.53 -24.18
C ASP A 49 10.25 -4.28 -23.10
N TRP A 50 10.47 -3.23 -22.31
CA TRP A 50 9.54 -2.78 -21.26
C TRP A 50 8.59 -1.68 -21.75
N ARG A 51 8.68 -1.26 -23.02
CA ARG A 51 7.83 -0.18 -23.57
C ARG A 51 6.36 -0.57 -23.58
N GLU A 52 6.07 -1.87 -23.65
CA GLU A 52 4.72 -2.45 -23.63
C GLU A 52 4.49 -3.39 -22.43
N ALA A 53 5.32 -3.34 -21.38
CA ALA A 53 5.19 -4.24 -20.22
C ALA A 53 3.94 -4.00 -19.37
N LEU A 54 3.17 -2.97 -19.70
CA LEU A 54 1.89 -2.67 -19.08
C LEU A 54 0.80 -2.96 -20.13
N PRO A 55 -0.05 -3.98 -19.91
CA PRO A 55 -1.25 -4.17 -20.71
C PRO A 55 -2.09 -2.89 -20.65
N HIS A 56 -2.29 -2.24 -21.80
CA HIS A 56 -3.11 -1.02 -21.92
C HIS A 56 -4.29 -1.29 -22.87
N PRO A 57 -5.32 -2.04 -22.44
CA PRO A 57 -6.48 -2.28 -23.31
C PRO A 57 -7.16 -0.98 -23.77
N ASP A 58 -6.90 0.14 -23.09
CA ASP A 58 -7.48 1.46 -23.32
C ASP A 58 -6.49 2.63 -23.20
N GLU A 59 -5.19 2.41 -23.46
CA GLU A 59 -4.11 3.42 -23.37
C GLU A 59 -3.89 4.01 -21.96
N ARG A 60 -4.36 3.33 -20.90
CA ARG A 60 -4.17 3.76 -19.50
C ARG A 60 -3.27 2.81 -18.73
N VAL A 61 -2.55 3.37 -17.76
CA VAL A 61 -1.82 2.59 -16.75
C VAL A 61 -2.73 2.36 -15.55
N GLU A 62 -3.07 1.11 -15.27
CA GLU A 62 -3.74 0.75 -14.02
C GLU A 62 -2.69 0.46 -12.94
N TYR A 63 -2.84 1.08 -11.77
CA TYR A 63 -1.95 0.83 -10.64
C TYR A 63 -2.70 0.86 -9.31
N GLU A 64 -2.18 0.09 -8.36
CA GLU A 64 -2.73 -0.05 -7.03
C GLU A 64 -1.73 0.40 -5.97
N LEU A 65 -2.24 0.93 -4.86
CA LEU A 65 -1.44 1.25 -3.68
C LEU A 65 -1.99 0.50 -2.48
N TRP A 66 -1.17 -0.38 -1.90
CA TRP A 66 -1.46 -1.06 -0.64
C TRP A 66 -0.89 -0.23 0.51
N THR A 67 -1.76 0.25 1.38
CA THR A 67 -1.44 1.29 2.38
C THR A 67 -2.13 1.03 3.72
N SER A 68 -1.76 1.79 4.74
CA SER A 68 -2.44 1.90 6.02
C SER A 68 -2.50 3.35 6.48
N SER A 69 -3.55 3.71 7.20
CA SER A 69 -3.70 5.03 7.81
C SER A 69 -2.99 5.17 9.16
N ASN A 70 -2.25 4.14 9.61
CA ASN A 70 -1.41 4.19 10.79
C ASN A 70 -0.26 5.20 10.58
N ASP A 71 -0.03 6.11 11.52
CA ASP A 71 1.06 7.09 11.49
C ASP A 71 2.11 6.91 12.60
N GLU A 72 2.01 5.89 13.45
CA GLU A 72 2.90 5.68 14.62
C GLU A 72 3.86 4.48 14.52
N CYS A 73 3.87 3.74 13.41
CA CYS A 73 4.78 2.60 13.22
C CYS A 73 6.25 2.96 12.91
N GLY A 74 6.71 4.14 13.34
CA GLY A 74 8.08 4.62 13.16
C GLY A 74 8.45 4.96 11.70
N PRO A 75 9.71 4.75 11.29
CA PRO A 75 10.21 5.17 9.97
C PRO A 75 9.42 4.61 8.77
N LYS A 76 8.76 3.46 8.94
CA LYS A 76 7.92 2.86 7.89
C LYS A 76 6.69 3.74 7.60
N CYS A 77 5.96 4.14 8.64
CA CYS A 77 4.80 5.02 8.52
C CYS A 77 5.22 6.43 8.04
N GLU A 78 6.36 6.94 8.51
CA GLU A 78 6.89 8.23 8.04
C GLU A 78 7.22 8.19 6.53
N SER A 79 7.84 7.10 6.05
CA SER A 79 8.14 6.90 4.63
C SER A 79 6.86 6.85 3.78
N GLU A 80 5.85 6.11 4.24
CA GLU A 80 4.55 6.00 3.58
C GLU A 80 3.84 7.37 3.48
N ILE A 81 3.77 8.11 4.58
CA ILE A 81 3.18 9.45 4.61
C ILE A 81 3.93 10.42 3.68
N ASN A 82 5.27 10.34 3.65
CA ASN A 82 6.08 11.16 2.76
C ASN A 82 5.87 10.79 1.29
N PHE A 83 5.71 9.50 0.97
CA PHE A 83 5.34 9.05 -0.37
C PHE A 83 3.97 9.62 -0.79
N LEU A 84 2.94 9.50 0.05
CA LEU A 84 1.61 10.05 -0.24
C LEU A 84 1.67 11.55 -0.53
N LYS A 85 2.41 12.31 0.29
CA LYS A 85 2.60 13.76 0.11
C LYS A 85 3.37 14.10 -1.17
N GLY A 86 4.47 13.40 -1.44
CA GLY A 86 5.34 13.66 -2.59
C GLY A 86 4.70 13.24 -3.92
N PHE A 87 3.98 12.12 -3.94
CA PHE A 87 3.40 11.56 -5.15
C PHE A 87 2.04 12.17 -5.52
N LYS A 88 1.28 12.69 -4.54
CA LYS A 88 -0.04 13.32 -4.73
C LYS A 88 -0.15 14.18 -6.00
N GLY A 89 0.75 15.13 -6.19
CA GLY A 89 0.68 16.04 -7.34
C GLY A 89 0.80 15.33 -8.68
N ALA A 90 1.71 14.36 -8.79
CA ALA A 90 1.88 13.55 -9.98
C ALA A 90 0.65 12.65 -10.22
N ALA A 91 0.18 11.96 -9.18
CA ALA A 91 -0.99 11.09 -9.25
C ALA A 91 -2.25 11.83 -9.72
N GLN A 92 -2.53 13.00 -9.11
CA GLN A 92 -3.68 13.83 -9.49
C GLN A 92 -3.60 14.28 -10.95
N LEU A 93 -2.44 14.74 -11.42
CA LEU A 93 -2.25 15.16 -12.81
C LEU A 93 -2.44 14.01 -13.80
N LEU A 94 -1.92 12.83 -13.47
CA LEU A 94 -2.01 11.64 -14.33
C LEU A 94 -3.45 11.11 -14.40
N GLU A 95 -4.17 11.05 -13.29
CA GLU A 95 -5.58 10.64 -13.23
C GLU A 95 -6.49 11.65 -13.94
N GLN A 96 -6.33 12.95 -13.69
CA GLN A 96 -7.15 14.00 -14.31
C GLN A 96 -7.01 14.06 -15.83
N LYS A 97 -5.82 13.73 -16.36
CA LYS A 97 -5.57 13.65 -17.80
C LYS A 97 -5.99 12.31 -18.41
N GLY A 98 -6.49 11.38 -17.59
CA GLY A 98 -6.93 10.07 -18.04
C GLY A 98 -5.81 9.10 -18.39
N PHE A 99 -4.54 9.40 -18.06
CA PHE A 99 -3.40 8.52 -18.34
C PHE A 99 -3.30 7.33 -17.39
N THR A 100 -3.91 7.44 -16.20
CA THR A 100 -3.85 6.40 -15.18
C THR A 100 -5.20 6.11 -14.59
N ARG A 101 -5.34 4.88 -14.05
CA ARG A 101 -6.46 4.46 -13.22
C ARG A 101 -5.91 3.90 -11.92
N PHE A 102 -6.18 4.61 -10.84
CA PHE A 102 -5.68 4.30 -9.52
C PHE A 102 -6.71 3.53 -8.70
N THR A 103 -6.28 2.63 -7.81
CA THR A 103 -7.13 2.05 -6.75
C THR A 103 -6.34 1.87 -5.44
N PRO A 104 -6.79 2.48 -4.32
CA PRO A 104 -6.19 2.24 -3.01
C PRO A 104 -6.71 0.95 -2.37
N HIS A 105 -5.82 0.20 -1.74
CA HIS A 105 -6.10 -0.99 -0.95
C HIS A 105 -5.54 -0.82 0.45
N TYR A 106 -6.25 -1.33 1.46
CA TYR A 106 -5.83 -1.24 2.85
C TYR A 106 -5.43 -2.60 3.39
N ILE A 107 -4.25 -2.65 4.00
CA ILE A 107 -3.74 -3.85 4.63
C ILE A 107 -4.58 -4.13 5.87
N THR A 108 -5.06 -5.37 5.98
CA THR A 108 -5.79 -5.84 7.16
C THR A 108 -5.24 -7.18 7.61
N TRP A 109 -5.32 -7.40 8.91
CA TRP A 109 -5.06 -8.68 9.55
C TRP A 109 -6.38 -9.31 9.98
N TYR A 110 -6.30 -10.53 10.50
CA TYR A 110 -7.43 -11.19 11.12
C TYR A 110 -7.02 -11.78 12.45
N CYS A 111 -8.00 -11.96 13.32
CA CYS A 111 -7.86 -12.60 14.61
C CYS A 111 -8.41 -14.03 14.49
N PRO A 112 -7.62 -15.07 14.83
CA PRO A 112 -8.08 -16.45 14.75
C PRO A 112 -9.27 -16.71 15.66
N GLU A 113 -10.15 -17.62 15.26
CA GLU A 113 -11.44 -17.88 15.93
C GLU A 113 -11.30 -18.19 17.43
N ALA A 114 -10.26 -18.95 17.79
CA ALA A 114 -9.95 -19.30 19.18
C ALA A 114 -9.68 -18.07 20.08
N PHE A 115 -9.32 -16.93 19.52
CA PHE A 115 -8.96 -15.71 20.25
C PHE A 115 -9.99 -14.59 20.11
N ILE A 116 -11.13 -14.81 19.44
CA ILE A 116 -12.14 -13.76 19.19
C ILE A 116 -12.62 -13.08 20.48
N LEU A 117 -12.73 -13.83 21.57
CA LEU A 117 -13.20 -13.30 22.85
C LEU A 117 -12.09 -12.64 23.69
N SER A 118 -10.82 -12.77 23.29
CA SER A 118 -9.67 -12.18 23.97
C SER A 118 -9.74 -10.65 23.95
N GLN A 119 -9.12 -10.02 24.94
CA GLN A 119 -9.08 -8.56 25.02
C GLN A 119 -8.31 -7.96 23.84
N GLN A 120 -7.21 -8.60 23.44
CA GLN A 120 -6.39 -8.19 22.31
C GLN A 120 -7.18 -8.19 21.01
N CYS A 121 -7.95 -9.25 20.75
CA CYS A 121 -8.78 -9.29 19.54
C CYS A 121 -9.87 -8.22 19.55
N LYS A 122 -10.52 -8.01 20.70
CA LYS A 122 -11.56 -6.98 20.85
C LYS A 122 -11.04 -5.57 20.73
N SER A 123 -9.81 -5.29 21.17
CA SER A 123 -9.21 -3.97 21.03
C SER A 123 -8.71 -3.74 19.61
N GLN A 124 -8.08 -4.73 18.99
CA GLN A 124 -7.36 -4.52 17.73
C GLN A 124 -8.18 -4.79 16.46
N CYS A 125 -9.40 -5.32 16.59
CA CYS A 125 -10.23 -5.75 15.47
C CYS A 125 -11.65 -5.20 15.50
N ILE A 126 -12.25 -5.11 14.31
CA ILE A 126 -13.69 -4.93 14.11
C ILE A 126 -14.30 -6.19 13.47
N ASN A 127 -15.64 -6.21 13.40
CA ASN A 127 -16.39 -7.27 12.73
C ASN A 127 -16.00 -8.68 13.21
N ASN A 128 -16.03 -8.87 14.53
CA ASN A 128 -15.76 -10.14 15.20
C ASN A 128 -14.41 -10.78 14.81
N GLY A 129 -13.35 -9.97 14.75
CA GLY A 129 -11.99 -10.43 14.45
C GLY A 129 -11.66 -10.55 12.96
N ARG A 130 -12.60 -10.22 12.06
CA ARG A 130 -12.38 -10.36 10.61
C ARG A 130 -11.43 -9.31 10.03
N TYR A 131 -11.43 -8.09 10.58
CA TYR A 131 -10.57 -7.01 10.12
C TYR A 131 -9.85 -6.40 11.32
N CYS A 132 -8.52 -6.51 11.32
CA CYS A 132 -7.66 -6.06 12.40
C CYS A 132 -6.52 -5.21 11.84
N ALA A 133 -5.91 -4.42 12.72
CA ALA A 133 -4.59 -3.83 12.50
C ALA A 133 -3.71 -4.14 13.72
N PRO A 134 -2.38 -4.14 13.57
CA PRO A 134 -1.48 -4.13 14.71
C PRO A 134 -1.69 -2.83 15.49
N ASP A 135 -1.39 -2.88 16.78
CA ASP A 135 -1.40 -1.70 17.63
C ASP A 135 -0.38 -0.67 17.11
N PRO A 136 -0.75 0.62 16.94
CA PRO A 136 0.08 1.61 16.26
C PRO A 136 1.47 1.78 16.90
N GLU A 137 1.49 1.91 18.22
CA GLU A 137 2.71 2.06 19.02
C GLU A 137 3.27 0.73 19.56
N GLN A 138 2.63 -0.40 19.21
CA GLN A 138 2.92 -1.74 19.75
C GLN A 138 2.77 -1.85 21.28
N ASP A 139 1.89 -1.03 21.86
CA ASP A 139 1.62 -0.99 23.30
C ASP A 139 0.11 -0.85 23.55
N PHE A 140 -0.53 -1.98 23.84
CA PHE A 140 -1.97 -2.08 24.11
C PHE A 140 -2.48 -1.26 25.31
N SER A 141 -1.61 -0.58 26.07
CA SER A 141 -1.98 0.19 27.25
C SER A 141 -2.11 1.70 27.00
N VAL A 142 -1.65 2.18 25.85
CA VAL A 142 -1.61 3.60 25.50
C VAL A 142 -2.08 3.83 24.06
N GLY A 143 -2.25 5.08 23.67
CA GLY A 143 -2.49 5.42 22.27
C GLY A 143 -3.87 5.02 21.76
N TYR A 144 -3.94 4.74 20.46
CA TYR A 144 -5.12 4.27 19.76
C TYR A 144 -5.01 2.77 19.55
N ASP A 145 -6.14 2.07 19.46
CA ASP A 145 -6.12 0.65 19.19
C ASP A 145 -6.05 0.36 17.68
N GLY A 146 -5.62 -0.85 17.31
CA GLY A 146 -5.68 -1.31 15.92
C GLY A 146 -7.08 -1.23 15.29
N LYS A 147 -8.17 -1.37 16.07
CA LYS A 147 -9.53 -1.20 15.52
C LYS A 147 -9.75 0.23 15.01
N ASP A 148 -9.13 1.23 15.62
CA ASP A 148 -9.28 2.64 15.24
C ASP A 148 -8.60 2.86 13.88
N VAL A 149 -7.44 2.23 13.65
CA VAL A 149 -6.77 2.20 12.34
C VAL A 149 -7.65 1.54 11.29
N VAL A 150 -8.27 0.40 11.59
CA VAL A 150 -9.17 -0.28 10.64
C VAL A 150 -10.38 0.60 10.30
N ILE A 151 -10.93 1.32 11.27
CA ILE A 151 -12.03 2.26 11.04
C ILE A 151 -11.58 3.40 10.12
N GLN A 152 -10.39 3.97 10.33
CA GLN A 152 -9.87 5.02 9.44
C GLN A 152 -9.54 4.52 8.04
N ASN A 153 -8.96 3.32 7.92
CA ASN A 153 -8.77 2.64 6.64
C ASN A 153 -10.10 2.48 5.89
N LEU A 154 -11.16 2.05 6.60
CA LEU A 154 -12.50 1.91 6.03
C LEU A 154 -13.07 3.27 5.58
N ARG A 155 -12.86 4.33 6.35
CA ARG A 155 -13.30 5.69 5.99
C ARG A 155 -12.58 6.20 4.75
N GLN A 156 -11.27 6.01 4.65
CA GLN A 156 -10.51 6.38 3.46
C GLN A 156 -10.90 5.55 2.21
N ALA A 157 -11.16 4.25 2.37
CA ALA A 157 -11.70 3.41 1.30
C ALA A 157 -13.11 3.86 0.86
N CYS A 158 -13.97 4.22 1.81
CA CYS A 158 -15.31 4.75 1.55
C CYS A 158 -15.24 6.09 0.80
N PHE A 159 -14.34 6.99 1.23
CA PHE A 159 -14.09 8.25 0.54
C PHE A 159 -13.67 8.01 -0.91
N PHE A 160 -12.71 7.10 -1.15
CA PHE A 160 -12.31 6.74 -2.51
C PHE A 160 -13.48 6.25 -3.35
N LYS A 161 -14.31 5.34 -2.80
CA LYS A 161 -15.49 4.82 -3.50
C LYS A 161 -16.41 5.96 -3.96
N VAL A 162 -16.78 6.85 -3.04
CA VAL A 162 -17.68 7.98 -3.35
C VAL A 162 -17.02 8.95 -4.34
N ALA A 163 -15.74 9.26 -4.15
CA ALA A 163 -14.98 10.14 -5.04
C ALA A 163 -14.92 9.55 -6.46
N ASN A 164 -14.65 8.25 -6.58
CA ASN A 164 -14.62 7.54 -7.85
C ASN A 164 -16.00 7.49 -8.54
N GLU A 165 -17.06 7.19 -7.80
CA GLU A 165 -18.45 7.23 -8.30
C GLU A 165 -18.86 8.64 -8.77
N SER A 166 -18.30 9.69 -8.17
CA SER A 166 -18.49 11.08 -8.59
C SER A 166 -17.58 11.54 -9.75
N GLY A 167 -16.76 10.63 -10.30
CA GLY A 167 -15.84 10.92 -11.39
C GLY A 167 -14.62 11.74 -11.00
N LYS A 168 -14.27 11.79 -9.71
CA LYS A 168 -13.13 12.54 -9.17
C LYS A 168 -12.27 11.68 -8.23
N PRO A 169 -11.80 10.48 -8.65
CA PRO A 169 -11.01 9.59 -7.78
C PRO A 169 -9.76 10.26 -7.19
N TRP A 170 -9.17 11.20 -7.90
CA TRP A 170 -7.97 11.94 -7.48
C TRP A 170 -8.16 12.80 -6.21
N LYS A 171 -9.41 13.03 -5.77
CA LYS A 171 -9.73 13.67 -4.49
C LYS A 171 -9.31 12.81 -3.30
N TRP A 172 -9.17 11.50 -3.46
CA TRP A 172 -8.67 10.63 -2.40
C TRP A 172 -7.26 11.05 -1.95
N TRP A 173 -6.40 11.44 -2.89
CA TRP A 173 -5.07 11.96 -2.57
C TRP A 173 -5.13 13.22 -1.69
N ASP A 174 -6.12 14.10 -1.91
CA ASP A 174 -6.35 15.23 -1.02
C ASP A 174 -6.76 14.78 0.37
N TYR A 175 -7.73 13.87 0.45
CA TYR A 175 -8.26 13.37 1.72
C TYR A 175 -7.17 12.74 2.59
N VAL A 176 -6.41 11.78 2.07
CA VAL A 176 -5.44 11.03 2.87
C VAL A 176 -4.24 11.89 3.28
N THR A 177 -3.80 12.82 2.41
CA THR A 177 -2.71 13.73 2.76
C THR A 177 -3.13 14.77 3.78
N ASP A 178 -4.33 15.34 3.66
CA ASP A 178 -4.85 16.29 4.65
C ASP A 178 -5.17 15.60 5.97
N PHE A 179 -5.67 14.36 5.93
CA PHE A 179 -5.88 13.53 7.13
C PHE A 179 -4.57 13.28 7.87
N ALA A 180 -3.52 12.82 7.19
CA ALA A 180 -2.20 12.60 7.79
C ALA A 180 -1.57 13.87 8.38
N ILE A 181 -1.95 15.06 7.92
CA ILE A 181 -1.47 16.33 8.46
C ILE A 181 -2.32 16.81 9.64
N ARG A 182 -3.65 16.70 9.54
CA ARG A 182 -4.59 17.34 10.46
C ARG A 182 -5.04 16.44 11.61
N CYS A 183 -4.99 15.13 11.42
CA CYS A 183 -5.50 14.13 12.35
C CYS A 183 -4.42 13.19 12.95
N PRO A 184 -3.23 13.70 13.36
CA PRO A 184 -2.16 12.81 13.81
C PRO A 184 -2.48 12.14 15.15
N MET A 185 -2.03 10.88 15.31
CA MET A 185 -2.21 10.13 16.55
C MET A 185 -1.49 10.78 17.74
N ARG A 186 -0.24 11.25 17.59
CA ARG A 186 0.48 12.00 18.65
C ARG A 186 -0.29 13.16 19.24
N ALA A 187 -1.11 13.83 18.43
CA ALA A 187 -1.91 14.98 18.89
C ALA A 187 -3.29 14.57 19.42
N LYS A 188 -3.58 13.26 19.52
CA LYS A 188 -4.88 12.70 19.89
C LYS A 188 -6.02 13.20 18.99
N LYS A 189 -5.73 13.34 17.69
CA LYS A 189 -6.69 13.81 16.68
C LYS A 189 -7.13 12.72 15.71
N TYR A 190 -6.75 11.47 15.95
CA TYR A 190 -7.10 10.33 15.11
C TYR A 190 -8.54 9.86 15.38
N THR A 191 -9.51 10.74 15.12
CA THR A 191 -10.92 10.53 15.48
C THR A 191 -11.84 10.66 14.27
N GLU A 192 -13.07 10.17 14.42
CA GLU A 192 -14.13 10.34 13.43
C GLU A 192 -14.38 11.82 13.12
N GLU A 193 -14.44 12.68 14.14
CA GLU A 193 -14.72 14.11 13.96
C GLU A 193 -13.64 14.81 13.15
N CYS A 194 -12.37 14.49 13.40
CA CYS A 194 -11.28 15.04 12.61
C CYS A 194 -11.37 14.60 11.14
N SER A 195 -11.67 13.32 10.94
CA SER A 195 -11.86 12.72 9.60
C SER A 195 -13.00 13.38 8.83
N ASP A 196 -14.12 13.63 9.51
CA ASP A 196 -15.27 14.35 8.97
C ASP A 196 -14.92 15.79 8.58
N GLN A 197 -14.16 16.49 9.41
CA GLN A 197 -13.72 17.86 9.13
C GLN A 197 -12.80 17.91 7.92
N VAL A 198 -11.89 16.94 7.76
CA VAL A 198 -11.06 16.82 6.56
C VAL A 198 -11.94 16.61 5.33
N ALA A 199 -12.86 15.65 5.37
CA ALA A 199 -13.76 15.35 4.25
C ALA A 199 -14.63 16.56 3.86
N LYS A 200 -15.17 17.30 4.84
CA LYS A 200 -15.98 18.51 4.61
C LYS A 200 -15.19 19.66 3.97
N SER A 201 -13.86 19.63 4.05
CA SER A 201 -13.02 20.69 3.49
C SER A 201 -12.65 20.49 2.02
N LEU A 202 -13.12 19.41 1.37
CA LEU A 202 -12.73 18.98 0.01
C LEU A 202 -13.87 19.03 -1.01
#